data_AF-A0A2N1RB13-F1
#
_entry.id   AF-A0A2N1RB13-F1
#
_cell.length_a   1.000
_cell.length_b   1.000
_cell.length_c   1.000
_cell.angle_alpha   90.00
_cell.angle_beta   90.00
_cell.angle_gamma   90.00
#
_symmetry.space_group_name_H-M   'P 1'
#
loop_
_entity.id
_entity.type
_entity.pdbx_description
1 polymer ?
#
loop_
_entity_poly.entity_id
_entity_poly.type
_entity_poly.pdbx_seq_one_letter_code
_entity_poly.pdbx_strand_id
1 'polypeptide(L)'
;MAASGAGFTEVMESAGIEAYPSTLPIYHNTGAEWNARSLELIEEADDYILISTFLGVEHESTAPVWQALAKKASEGVRVYIIIDSSSNFQMVPFSDTLIKAAYMHLRELGLETVEYNSLSLSNIFFIPRMFERDHRKYWVIDGEILAVGGVNVNHSSIAWPAGIGNIDTMAEVVSPGASKAVVETFVDTWNNYSPKPLRAEDFEIAGSLVGEGATTSLWLLDHYWPSQSKVSTMFDVFSVYA
;
A
#
# COMPACT_ATOMS: atom_id res chain seq x y z
N MET A 1 -35.00 26.53 -7.68
CA MET A 1 -33.62 26.88 -7.32
C MET A 1 -32.94 25.62 -6.85
N ALA A 2 -32.03 25.05 -7.64
CA ALA A 2 -31.22 23.92 -7.19
C ALA A 2 -30.21 24.45 -6.16
N ALA A 3 -30.16 23.85 -4.98
CA ALA A 3 -29.07 24.07 -4.06
C ALA A 3 -27.80 23.53 -4.73
N SER A 4 -26.87 24.42 -5.10
CA SER A 4 -25.52 24.03 -5.47
C SER A 4 -24.87 23.46 -4.22
N GLY A 5 -24.84 22.13 -4.09
CA GLY A 5 -24.02 21.49 -3.06
C GLY A 5 -22.57 21.95 -3.22
N ALA A 6 -21.88 22.12 -2.10
CA ALA A 6 -20.45 22.45 -2.10
C ALA A 6 -19.68 21.45 -2.99
N GLY A 7 -18.73 21.95 -3.78
CA GLY A 7 -17.88 21.10 -4.62
C GLY A 7 -17.03 20.16 -3.76
N PHE A 8 -16.58 19.02 -4.30
CA PHE A 8 -15.78 18.04 -3.55
C PHE A 8 -14.57 18.68 -2.84
N THR A 9 -13.84 19.55 -3.54
CA THR A 9 -12.73 20.35 -2.98
C THR A 9 -13.16 21.20 -1.78
N GLU A 10 -14.29 21.91 -1.89
CA GLU A 10 -14.82 22.77 -0.82
C GLU A 10 -15.22 21.94 0.42
N VAL A 11 -15.75 20.73 0.21
CA VAL A 11 -16.01 19.78 1.29
C VAL A 11 -14.70 19.36 1.97
N MET A 12 -13.66 19.00 1.22
CA MET A 12 -12.38 18.57 1.79
C MET A 12 -11.63 19.69 2.52
N GLU A 13 -11.66 20.91 1.97
CA GLU A 13 -11.05 22.08 2.60
C GLU A 13 -11.79 22.48 3.89
N SER A 14 -13.13 22.52 3.86
CA SER A 14 -13.93 22.82 5.07
C SER A 14 -13.78 21.77 6.18
N ALA A 15 -13.45 20.55 5.78
CA ALA A 15 -13.11 19.42 6.64
C ALA A 15 -11.70 19.51 7.27
N GLY A 16 -10.84 20.41 6.77
CA GLY A 16 -9.45 20.52 7.19
C GLY A 16 -8.54 19.41 6.64
N ILE A 17 -8.96 18.70 5.60
CA ILE A 17 -8.16 17.67 4.94
C ILE A 17 -7.21 18.35 3.96
N GLU A 18 -5.92 18.10 4.12
CA GLU A 18 -4.88 18.64 3.26
C GLU A 18 -4.96 18.09 1.83
N ALA A 19 -4.81 18.99 0.86
CA ALA A 19 -4.69 18.65 -0.55
C ALA A 19 -3.22 18.62 -0.95
N TYR A 20 -2.78 17.53 -1.57
CA TYR A 20 -1.42 17.36 -2.06
C TYR A 20 -1.39 17.54 -3.58
N PRO A 21 -0.55 18.45 -4.12
CA PRO A 21 -0.32 18.51 -5.56
C PRO A 21 0.16 17.16 -6.10
N SER A 22 -0.37 16.74 -7.24
CA SER A 22 -0.13 15.42 -7.81
C SER A 22 -0.17 15.47 -9.34
N THR A 23 0.48 14.52 -10.00
CA THR A 23 0.16 14.21 -11.40
C THR A 23 -1.27 13.66 -11.50
N LEU A 24 -1.83 13.70 -12.71
CA LEU A 24 -2.98 12.85 -12.99
C LEU A 24 -2.62 11.37 -12.77
N PRO A 25 -3.56 10.56 -12.26
CA PRO A 25 -3.31 9.16 -11.95
C PRO A 25 -3.25 8.32 -13.23
N ILE A 26 -2.31 7.38 -13.25
CA ILE A 26 -2.31 6.27 -14.21
C ILE A 26 -3.02 5.10 -13.52
N TYR A 27 -4.10 4.61 -14.12
CA TYR A 27 -4.90 3.53 -13.56
C TYR A 27 -4.55 2.18 -14.19
N HIS A 28 -4.32 1.20 -13.33
CA HIS A 28 -4.19 -0.22 -13.67
C HIS A 28 -5.43 -0.92 -13.14
N ASN A 29 -6.36 -1.29 -14.02
CA ASN A 29 -7.73 -1.70 -13.66
C ASN A 29 -7.91 -3.22 -13.54
N THR A 30 -6.81 -3.96 -13.61
CA THR A 30 -6.78 -5.37 -13.31
C THR A 30 -5.53 -5.70 -12.50
N GLY A 31 -5.59 -6.78 -11.71
CA GLY A 31 -4.41 -7.24 -11.01
C GLY A 31 -3.31 -7.74 -11.94
N ALA A 32 -3.63 -8.17 -13.17
CA ALA A 32 -2.63 -8.54 -14.17
C ALA A 32 -1.86 -7.31 -14.68
N GLU A 33 -2.55 -6.21 -14.98
CA GLU A 33 -1.94 -4.92 -15.34
C GLU A 33 -1.05 -4.40 -14.20
N TRP A 34 -1.57 -4.40 -12.97
CA TRP A 34 -0.80 -3.99 -11.79
C TRP A 34 0.41 -4.89 -11.53
N ASN A 35 0.26 -6.21 -11.72
CA ASN A 35 1.36 -7.14 -11.52
C ASN A 35 2.49 -6.92 -12.54
N ALA A 36 2.15 -6.65 -13.80
CA ALA A 36 3.13 -6.28 -14.81
C ALA A 36 3.83 -4.96 -14.44
N ARG A 37 3.06 -3.91 -14.10
CA ARG A 37 3.63 -2.62 -13.74
C ARG A 37 4.48 -2.67 -12.46
N SER A 38 4.04 -3.38 -11.43
CA SER A 38 4.80 -3.46 -10.18
C SER A 38 6.15 -4.16 -10.38
N LEU A 39 6.26 -5.13 -11.30
CA LEU A 39 7.56 -5.72 -11.65
C LEU A 39 8.49 -4.73 -12.35
N GLU A 40 7.97 -3.87 -13.23
CA GLU A 40 8.75 -2.78 -13.84
C GLU A 40 9.23 -1.79 -12.78
N LEU A 41 8.34 -1.35 -11.89
CA LEU A 41 8.67 -0.44 -10.79
C LEU A 41 9.74 -1.01 -9.86
N ILE A 42 9.69 -2.32 -9.57
CA ILE A 42 10.72 -3.00 -8.79
C ILE A 42 12.06 -2.96 -9.53
N GLU A 43 12.07 -3.27 -10.84
CA GLU A 43 13.29 -3.26 -11.64
C GLU A 43 13.93 -1.86 -11.68
N GLU A 44 13.12 -0.83 -11.84
CA GLU A 44 13.50 0.59 -11.93
C GLU A 44 13.95 1.21 -10.60
N ALA A 45 13.56 0.65 -9.45
CA ALA A 45 13.85 1.26 -8.14
C ALA A 45 15.35 1.34 -7.81
N ASP A 46 15.79 2.46 -7.25
CA ASP A 46 17.21 2.75 -7.01
C ASP A 46 17.59 2.89 -5.52
N ASP A 47 16.68 3.33 -4.65
CA ASP A 47 16.97 3.58 -3.22
C ASP A 47 16.13 2.72 -2.29
N TYR A 48 14.79 2.80 -2.37
CA TYR A 48 13.92 2.06 -1.47
C TYR A 48 12.53 1.74 -2.04
N ILE A 49 11.96 0.65 -1.53
CA ILE A 49 10.59 0.22 -1.81
C ILE A 49 9.87 -0.05 -0.49
N LEU A 50 8.78 0.68 -0.23
CA LEU A 50 7.88 0.42 0.90
C LEU A 50 6.59 -0.19 0.39
N ILE A 51 6.18 -1.33 0.95
CA ILE A 51 4.96 -2.02 0.55
C ILE A 51 4.10 -2.29 1.78
N SER A 52 2.86 -1.81 1.76
CA SER A 52 1.81 -2.29 2.64
C SER A 52 0.83 -3.12 1.81
N THR A 53 0.47 -4.31 2.27
CA THR A 53 -0.57 -5.12 1.65
C THR A 53 -1.39 -5.88 2.68
N PHE A 54 -2.70 -5.94 2.46
CA PHE A 54 -3.60 -6.67 3.34
C PHE A 54 -3.42 -8.19 3.20
N LEU A 55 -3.19 -8.68 1.98
CA LEU A 55 -3.00 -10.11 1.69
C LEU A 55 -1.68 -10.36 0.96
N GLY A 56 -0.73 -11.00 1.64
CA GLY A 56 0.56 -11.41 1.08
C GLY A 56 0.80 -12.90 1.32
N VAL A 57 0.83 -13.70 0.25
CA VAL A 57 0.91 -15.17 0.35
C VAL A 57 2.08 -15.77 -0.41
N GLU A 58 2.53 -16.94 0.03
CA GLU A 58 3.52 -17.78 -0.63
C GLU A 58 2.79 -18.70 -1.63
N HIS A 59 2.76 -18.30 -2.90
CA HIS A 59 2.11 -19.02 -3.98
C HIS A 59 2.90 -18.86 -5.28
N GLU A 60 2.78 -19.80 -6.22
CA GLU A 60 3.49 -19.74 -7.51
C GLU A 60 3.21 -18.44 -8.29
N SER A 61 2.00 -17.90 -8.16
CA SER A 61 1.61 -16.65 -8.82
C SER A 61 2.22 -15.40 -8.20
N THR A 62 2.57 -15.42 -6.91
CA THR A 62 3.17 -14.29 -6.19
C THR A 62 4.69 -14.38 -6.16
N ALA A 63 5.25 -15.57 -6.40
CA ALA A 63 6.69 -15.80 -6.40
C ALA A 63 7.50 -14.83 -7.28
N PRO A 64 7.06 -14.45 -8.51
CA PRO A 64 7.81 -13.48 -9.32
C PRO A 64 8.00 -12.12 -8.63
N VAL A 65 6.97 -11.62 -7.94
CA VAL A 65 7.02 -10.34 -7.21
C VAL A 65 8.01 -10.44 -6.05
N TRP A 66 7.90 -11.50 -5.24
CA TRP A 66 8.78 -11.71 -4.09
C TRP A 66 10.25 -11.92 -4.49
N GLN A 67 10.49 -12.64 -5.58
CA GLN A 67 11.84 -12.85 -6.10
C GLN A 67 12.44 -11.56 -6.68
N ALA A 68 11.64 -10.75 -7.39
CA ALA A 68 12.09 -9.46 -7.90
C ALA A 68 12.49 -8.51 -6.77
N LEU A 69 11.66 -8.41 -5.72
CA LEU A 69 11.97 -7.61 -4.53
C LEU A 69 13.23 -8.10 -3.82
N ALA A 70 13.38 -9.42 -3.62
CA ALA A 70 14.56 -10.00 -3.00
C ALA A 70 15.83 -9.75 -3.83
N LYS A 71 15.73 -9.83 -5.16
CA LYS A 71 16.82 -9.49 -6.07
C LYS A 71 17.24 -8.03 -5.90
N LYS A 72 16.31 -7.08 -5.93
CA LYS A 72 16.62 -5.66 -5.71
C LYS A 72 17.21 -5.39 -4.34
N ALA A 73 16.70 -6.05 -3.31
CA ALA A 73 17.27 -5.98 -1.97
C ALA A 73 18.74 -6.44 -1.94
N SER A 74 19.08 -7.50 -2.68
CA SER A 74 20.46 -7.98 -2.80
C SER A 74 21.38 -7.02 -3.60
N GLU A 75 20.80 -6.16 -4.43
CA GLU A 75 21.50 -5.11 -5.18
C GLU A 75 21.72 -3.83 -4.34
N GLY A 76 21.16 -3.77 -3.13
CA GLY A 76 21.34 -2.67 -2.18
C GLY A 76 20.11 -1.78 -1.99
N VAL A 77 19.03 -2.01 -2.74
CA VAL A 77 17.76 -1.28 -2.57
C VAL A 77 17.11 -1.67 -1.25
N ARG A 78 16.65 -0.70 -0.47
CA ARG A 78 16.06 -0.95 0.84
C ARG A 78 14.60 -1.35 0.69
N VAL A 79 14.26 -2.60 0.96
CA VAL A 79 12.90 -3.12 0.78
C VAL A 79 12.26 -3.43 2.14
N TYR A 80 11.14 -2.76 2.44
CA TYR A 80 10.38 -2.95 3.67
C TYR A 80 8.93 -3.31 3.35
N ILE A 81 8.45 -4.40 3.96
CA ILE A 81 7.13 -4.96 3.66
C ILE A 81 6.31 -5.14 4.93
N ILE A 82 5.10 -4.59 4.96
CA ILE A 82 4.08 -4.81 5.98
C ILE A 82 2.99 -5.69 5.36
N ILE A 83 2.68 -6.81 6.02
CA ILE A 83 1.59 -7.70 5.60
C ILE A 83 0.65 -7.93 6.78
N ASP A 84 -0.66 -7.76 6.57
CA ASP A 84 -1.67 -8.03 7.59
C ASP A 84 -1.87 -9.54 7.83
N SER A 85 -1.97 -9.93 9.10
CA SER A 85 -2.07 -11.33 9.57
C SER A 85 -3.25 -12.11 8.95
N SER A 86 -4.14 -11.44 8.19
CA SER A 86 -5.28 -12.05 7.50
C SER A 86 -4.82 -13.01 6.43
N SER A 87 -3.60 -12.80 5.96
CA SER A 87 -2.90 -13.68 5.04
C SER A 87 -2.83 -15.13 5.54
N ASN A 88 -2.85 -15.36 6.87
CA ASN A 88 -2.85 -16.70 7.47
C ASN A 88 -4.14 -17.50 7.23
N PHE A 89 -5.20 -16.86 6.72
CA PHE A 89 -6.52 -17.48 6.48
C PHE A 89 -6.89 -17.56 5.01
N GLN A 90 -5.93 -17.34 4.10
CA GLN A 90 -6.18 -17.44 2.66
C GLN A 90 -6.27 -18.91 2.24
N MET A 91 -7.21 -19.20 1.34
CA MET A 91 -7.37 -20.52 0.73
C MET A 91 -7.13 -20.47 -0.76
N VAL A 92 -6.69 -21.58 -1.33
CA VAL A 92 -6.67 -21.79 -2.78
C VAL A 92 -8.11 -21.69 -3.29
N PRO A 93 -8.36 -20.97 -4.40
CA PRO A 93 -9.72 -20.82 -4.92
C PRO A 93 -10.36 -22.17 -5.19
N PHE A 94 -11.63 -22.32 -4.80
CA PHE A 94 -12.40 -23.54 -5.00
C PHE A 94 -11.80 -24.78 -4.33
N SER A 95 -11.02 -24.59 -3.25
CA SER A 95 -10.33 -25.65 -2.49
C SER A 95 -10.32 -25.33 -1.00
N ASP A 96 -10.23 -26.37 -0.16
CA ASP A 96 -10.05 -26.27 1.30
C ASP A 96 -8.57 -26.20 1.70
N THR A 97 -7.67 -25.97 0.72
CA THR A 97 -6.22 -25.89 0.95
C THR A 97 -5.84 -24.48 1.37
N LEU A 98 -5.27 -24.33 2.56
CA LEU A 98 -4.71 -23.07 3.01
C LEU A 98 -3.46 -22.70 2.20
N ILE A 99 -3.36 -21.43 1.81
CA ILE A 99 -2.14 -20.84 1.28
C ILE A 99 -1.39 -20.22 2.44
N LYS A 100 -0.08 -20.49 2.54
CA LYS A 100 0.76 -19.90 3.58
C LYS A 100 0.89 -18.40 3.37
N ALA A 101 0.86 -17.64 4.45
CA ALA A 101 1.25 -16.24 4.42
C ALA A 101 2.76 -16.10 4.14
N ALA A 102 3.16 -15.03 3.45
CA ALA A 102 4.53 -14.92 2.93
C ALA A 102 5.60 -14.56 3.99
N TYR A 103 5.24 -14.18 5.22
CA TYR A 103 6.16 -13.61 6.21
C TYR A 103 7.50 -14.33 6.38
N MET A 104 7.44 -15.65 6.60
CA MET A 104 8.62 -16.45 6.85
C MET A 104 9.45 -16.60 5.57
N HIS A 105 8.76 -16.84 4.45
CA HIS A 105 9.38 -16.93 3.13
C HIS A 105 10.14 -15.65 2.75
N LEU A 106 9.54 -14.46 2.97
CA LEU A 106 10.19 -13.18 2.66
C LEU A 106 11.43 -12.95 3.52
N ARG A 107 11.38 -13.32 4.81
CA ARG A 107 12.57 -13.25 5.69
C ARG A 107 13.68 -14.20 5.25
N GLU A 108 13.33 -15.39 4.79
CA GLU A 108 14.29 -16.36 4.22
C GLU A 108 14.93 -15.85 2.92
N LEU A 109 14.19 -15.06 2.13
CA LEU A 109 14.70 -14.34 0.96
C LEU A 109 15.56 -13.11 1.32
N GLY A 110 15.71 -12.77 2.60
CA GLY A 110 16.49 -11.63 3.06
C GLY A 110 15.74 -10.29 3.05
N LEU A 111 14.42 -10.30 2.89
CA LEU A 111 13.59 -9.10 2.93
C LEU A 111 13.22 -8.72 4.37
N GLU A 112 13.24 -7.43 4.68
CA GLU A 112 12.76 -6.93 5.97
C GLU A 112 11.23 -6.90 5.93
N THR A 113 10.59 -7.77 6.73
CA THR A 113 9.12 -7.94 6.72
C THR A 113 8.54 -7.99 8.13
N VAL A 114 7.44 -7.26 8.32
CA VAL A 114 6.68 -7.16 9.56
C VAL A 114 5.26 -7.69 9.37
N GLU A 115 4.78 -8.44 10.36
CA GLU A 115 3.39 -8.88 10.44
C GLU A 115 2.57 -7.86 11.21
N TYR A 116 1.63 -7.22 10.52
CA TYR A 116 0.68 -6.34 11.18
C TYR A 116 -0.34 -7.17 11.96
N ASN A 117 -0.53 -6.77 13.22
CA ASN A 117 -1.49 -7.37 14.15
C ASN A 117 -1.40 -8.91 14.22
N SER A 118 -0.18 -9.41 14.53
CA SER A 118 0.05 -10.84 14.67
C SER A 118 -0.90 -11.49 15.67
N LEU A 119 -1.46 -12.63 15.28
CA LEU A 119 -2.35 -13.44 16.11
C LEU A 119 -1.52 -14.29 17.08
N SER A 120 -0.87 -13.61 18.03
CA SER A 120 -0.08 -14.24 19.08
C SER A 120 -0.90 -14.41 20.37
N LEU A 121 -0.61 -15.46 21.15
CA LEU A 121 -1.12 -15.64 22.51
C LEU A 121 -0.81 -14.45 23.42
N SER A 122 0.24 -13.68 23.13
CA SER A 122 0.55 -12.43 23.85
C SER A 122 -0.46 -11.31 23.59
N ASN A 123 -1.20 -11.37 22.49
CA ASN A 123 -2.15 -10.34 22.05
C ASN A 123 -3.61 -10.74 22.29
N ILE A 124 -3.88 -11.99 22.75
CA ILE A 124 -5.23 -12.55 22.93
C ILE A 124 -6.07 -11.78 23.97
N PHE A 125 -5.43 -11.05 24.89
CA PHE A 125 -6.10 -10.23 25.89
C PHE A 125 -6.59 -8.86 25.37
N PHE A 126 -6.26 -8.51 24.11
CA PHE A 126 -6.68 -7.27 23.45
C PHE A 126 -7.62 -7.55 22.27
N ILE A 127 -8.72 -8.27 22.54
CA ILE A 127 -9.71 -8.71 21.55
C ILE A 127 -10.18 -7.61 20.58
N PRO A 128 -10.44 -6.34 20.99
CA PRO A 128 -10.85 -5.29 20.05
C PRO A 128 -9.78 -5.00 18.99
N ARG A 129 -8.49 -4.99 19.37
CA ARG A 129 -7.37 -4.74 18.45
C ARG A 129 -7.21 -5.85 17.43
N MET A 130 -7.65 -7.08 17.71
CA MET A 130 -7.58 -8.19 16.73
C MET A 130 -8.48 -7.96 15.50
N PHE A 131 -9.51 -7.12 15.63
CA PHE A 131 -10.39 -6.72 14.53
C PHE A 131 -9.91 -5.47 13.78
N GLU A 132 -8.93 -4.74 14.31
CA GLU A 132 -8.25 -3.67 13.59
C GLU A 132 -7.31 -4.31 12.57
N ARG A 133 -7.64 -4.20 11.29
CA ARG A 133 -6.87 -4.77 10.17
C ARG A 133 -6.30 -3.68 9.31
N ASP A 134 -5.08 -3.88 8.83
CA ASP A 134 -4.47 -2.96 7.88
C ASP A 134 -4.95 -3.30 6.47
N HIS A 135 -6.06 -2.67 6.06
CA HIS A 135 -6.64 -2.88 4.73
C HIS A 135 -5.94 -2.09 3.62
N ARG A 136 -4.89 -1.35 3.95
CA ARG A 136 -4.21 -0.45 3.03
C ARG A 136 -3.33 -1.24 2.09
N LYS A 137 -3.35 -0.84 0.82
CA LYS A 137 -2.50 -1.43 -0.21
C LYS A 137 -1.85 -0.28 -0.95
N TYR A 138 -0.58 -0.10 -0.67
CA TYR A 138 0.20 0.95 -1.30
C TYR A 138 1.65 0.54 -1.43
N TRP A 139 2.27 1.15 -2.43
CA TRP A 139 3.67 1.00 -2.78
C TRP A 139 4.25 2.40 -2.87
N VAL A 140 5.37 2.63 -2.20
CA VAL A 140 6.18 3.84 -2.37
C VAL A 140 7.52 3.41 -2.95
N ILE A 141 7.87 3.96 -4.11
CA ILE A 141 9.13 3.68 -4.82
C ILE A 141 9.96 4.96 -4.82
N ASP A 142 11.12 4.91 -4.18
CA ASP A 142 12.13 5.99 -4.12
C ASP A 142 11.59 7.37 -3.70
N GLY A 143 10.47 7.38 -2.98
CA GLY A 143 9.80 8.61 -2.54
C GLY A 143 9.23 9.47 -3.68
N GLU A 144 9.24 8.94 -4.91
CA GLU A 144 8.74 9.58 -6.11
C GLU A 144 7.37 9.02 -6.50
N ILE A 145 7.28 7.70 -6.66
CA ILE A 145 6.07 7.03 -7.11
C ILE A 145 5.28 6.54 -5.91
N LEU A 146 4.01 6.95 -5.84
CA LEU A 146 3.02 6.43 -4.92
C LEU A 146 1.96 5.67 -5.73
N ALA A 147 1.86 4.37 -5.49
CA ALA A 147 0.80 3.55 -6.08
C ALA A 147 -0.13 3.02 -4.99
N VAL A 148 -1.44 3.14 -5.20
CA VAL A 148 -2.44 2.94 -4.16
C VAL A 148 -3.71 2.31 -4.74
N GLY A 149 -4.38 1.42 -4.00
CA GLY A 149 -5.63 0.83 -4.49
C GLY A 149 -6.06 -0.44 -3.77
N GLY A 150 -6.68 -1.36 -4.51
CA GLY A 150 -7.28 -2.57 -3.94
C GLY A 150 -6.56 -3.89 -4.27
N VAL A 151 -5.56 -3.87 -5.17
CA VAL A 151 -4.83 -5.08 -5.58
C VAL A 151 -3.82 -5.50 -4.51
N ASN A 152 -3.96 -6.72 -3.98
CA ASN A 152 -3.03 -7.33 -3.03
C ASN A 152 -1.94 -8.14 -3.73
N VAL A 153 -0.91 -8.57 -2.99
CA VAL A 153 0.07 -9.57 -3.48
C VAL A 153 -0.38 -10.98 -3.10
N ASN A 154 -1.55 -11.36 -3.62
CA ASN A 154 -2.10 -12.71 -3.48
C ASN A 154 -2.64 -13.23 -4.81
N HIS A 155 -2.82 -14.56 -4.88
CA HIS A 155 -3.27 -15.22 -6.10
C HIS A 155 -4.57 -14.64 -6.66
N SER A 156 -5.54 -14.30 -5.79
CA SER A 156 -6.85 -13.79 -6.23
C SER A 156 -6.88 -12.36 -6.71
N SER A 157 -5.88 -11.56 -6.34
CA SER A 157 -5.69 -10.23 -6.91
C SER A 157 -4.91 -10.31 -8.23
N ILE A 158 -3.72 -10.91 -8.26
CA ILE A 158 -2.78 -10.72 -9.40
C ILE A 158 -2.90 -11.74 -10.54
N ALA A 159 -3.48 -12.91 -10.30
CA ALA A 159 -3.42 -14.04 -11.25
C ALA A 159 -4.76 -14.78 -11.41
N TRP A 160 -5.88 -14.13 -11.08
CA TRP A 160 -7.18 -14.75 -11.25
C TRP A 160 -7.59 -14.83 -12.73
N PRO A 161 -8.28 -15.91 -13.15
CA PRO A 161 -8.76 -16.05 -14.52
C PRO A 161 -9.55 -14.84 -15.05
N ALA A 162 -9.24 -14.43 -16.28
CA ALA A 162 -9.92 -13.34 -16.96
C ALA A 162 -11.44 -13.60 -17.08
N GLY A 163 -12.25 -12.56 -16.84
CA GLY A 163 -13.71 -12.60 -17.00
C GLY A 163 -14.51 -13.14 -15.81
N ILE A 164 -13.84 -13.69 -14.78
CA ILE A 164 -14.49 -14.19 -13.54
C ILE A 164 -13.74 -13.77 -12.27
N GLY A 165 -12.80 -12.84 -12.38
CA GLY A 165 -11.86 -12.48 -11.31
C GLY A 165 -12.10 -11.20 -10.58
N ASN A 166 -11.20 -10.92 -9.64
CA ASN A 166 -11.18 -9.66 -8.93
C ASN A 166 -10.84 -8.53 -9.92
N ILE A 167 -11.84 -7.69 -10.21
CA ILE A 167 -11.64 -6.44 -10.92
C ILE A 167 -11.39 -5.40 -9.84
N ASP A 168 -10.13 -5.01 -9.72
CA ASP A 168 -9.68 -4.02 -8.76
C ASP A 168 -8.67 -3.10 -9.43
N THR A 169 -8.50 -1.90 -8.88
CA THR A 169 -7.71 -0.83 -9.48
C THR A 169 -6.55 -0.45 -8.57
N MET A 170 -5.40 -0.16 -9.18
CA MET A 170 -4.32 0.61 -8.57
C MET A 170 -4.14 1.92 -9.34
N ALA A 171 -4.05 3.02 -8.60
CA ALA A 171 -3.73 4.35 -9.11
C ALA A 171 -2.26 4.66 -8.80
N GLU A 172 -1.49 4.94 -9.84
CA GLU A 172 -0.09 5.36 -9.77
C GLU A 172 0.01 6.87 -9.97
N VAL A 173 0.67 7.57 -9.06
CA VAL A 173 0.86 9.03 -9.09
C VAL A 173 2.27 9.42 -8.65
N VAL A 174 2.70 10.60 -9.08
CA VAL A 174 3.81 11.32 -8.44
C VAL A 174 3.22 12.44 -7.62
N SER A 175 3.45 12.41 -6.31
CA SER A 175 2.97 13.41 -5.36
C SER A 175 3.90 13.45 -4.15
N PRO A 176 4.89 14.36 -4.12
CA PRO A 176 5.86 14.43 -3.02
C PRO A 176 5.22 14.58 -1.64
N GLY A 177 4.24 15.46 -1.50
CA GLY A 177 3.56 15.71 -0.22
C GLY A 177 2.80 14.48 0.26
N ALA A 178 2.07 13.81 -0.63
CA ALA A 178 1.35 12.58 -0.28
C ALA A 178 2.30 11.42 0.00
N SER A 179 3.36 11.27 -0.78
CA SER A 179 4.40 10.24 -0.58
C SER A 179 5.06 10.40 0.78
N LYS A 180 5.39 11.64 1.17
CA LYS A 180 5.91 11.95 2.51
C LYS A 180 4.94 11.50 3.61
N ALA A 181 3.67 11.89 3.51
CA ALA A 181 2.66 11.51 4.50
C ALA A 181 2.48 9.98 4.59
N VAL A 182 2.51 9.28 3.45
CA VAL A 182 2.43 7.81 3.39
C VAL A 182 3.69 7.15 3.99
N VAL A 183 4.89 7.68 3.73
CA VAL A 183 6.14 7.20 4.34
C VAL A 183 6.12 7.37 5.87
N GLU A 184 5.69 8.53 6.37
CA GLU A 184 5.54 8.78 7.82
C GLU A 184 4.57 7.76 8.44
N THR A 185 3.44 7.53 7.77
CA THR A 185 2.43 6.55 8.19
C THR A 185 2.97 5.11 8.15
N PHE A 186 3.76 4.76 7.12
CA PHE A 186 4.41 3.45 7.00
C PHE A 186 5.39 3.23 8.16
N VAL A 187 6.23 4.22 8.46
CA VAL A 187 7.23 4.16 9.55
C VAL A 187 6.54 4.03 10.91
N ASP A 188 5.49 4.80 11.17
CA ASP A 188 4.70 4.69 12.39
C ASP A 188 4.10 3.28 12.54
N THR A 189 3.52 2.75 11.46
CA THR A 189 2.97 1.39 11.44
C THR A 189 4.07 0.37 11.72
N TRP A 190 5.17 0.43 10.98
CA TRP A 190 6.31 -0.47 11.11
C TRP A 190 6.85 -0.50 12.55
N ASN A 191 7.05 0.68 13.14
CA ASN A 191 7.63 0.84 14.48
C ASN A 191 6.75 0.26 15.60
N ASN A 192 5.45 0.11 15.36
CA ASN A 192 4.55 -0.55 16.31
C ASN A 192 4.70 -2.08 16.33
N TYR A 193 5.25 -2.68 15.27
CA TYR A 193 5.30 -4.15 15.10
C TYR A 193 6.70 -4.69 14.83
N SER A 194 7.72 -3.84 14.65
CA SER A 194 9.10 -4.23 14.40
C SER A 194 10.02 -3.96 15.59
N PRO A 195 10.94 -4.88 15.93
CA PRO A 195 12.00 -4.60 16.89
C PRO A 195 13.13 -3.73 16.31
N LYS A 196 13.17 -3.52 15.00
CA LYS A 196 14.14 -2.63 14.31
C LYS A 196 13.39 -1.37 13.85
N PRO A 197 13.42 -0.28 14.63
CA PRO A 197 12.68 0.92 14.29
C PRO A 197 13.29 1.62 13.06
N LEU A 198 12.42 2.25 12.28
CA LEU A 198 12.74 3.12 11.15
C LEU A 198 12.54 4.58 11.55
N ARG A 199 13.16 5.50 10.79
CA ARG A 199 12.93 6.94 10.91
C ARG A 199 12.50 7.45 9.54
N ALA A 200 11.44 8.27 9.51
CA ALA A 200 10.92 8.81 8.25
C ALA A 200 11.97 9.64 7.49
N GLU A 201 12.88 10.31 8.22
CA GLU A 201 14.00 11.08 7.66
C GLU A 201 15.04 10.25 6.90
N ASP A 202 15.03 8.92 7.05
CA ASP A 202 15.92 8.03 6.30
C ASP A 202 15.40 7.74 4.88
N PHE A 203 14.19 8.19 4.53
CA PHE A 203 13.55 7.98 3.23
C PHE A 203 13.45 9.31 2.48
N GLU A 204 14.27 9.48 1.45
CA GLU A 204 14.27 10.71 0.65
C GLU A 204 12.96 10.84 -0.14
N ILE A 205 12.41 12.05 -0.18
CA ILE A 205 11.19 12.37 -0.93
C ILE A 205 11.59 13.25 -2.11
N ALA A 206 11.03 12.99 -3.29
CA ALA A 206 11.23 13.83 -4.46
C ALA A 206 10.97 15.32 -4.12
N GLY A 207 11.95 16.20 -4.39
CA GLY A 207 11.93 17.58 -3.89
C GLY A 207 10.83 18.48 -4.45
N SER A 208 10.20 18.10 -5.57
CA SER A 208 9.09 18.82 -6.17
C SER A 208 8.33 17.94 -7.16
N LEU A 209 7.08 18.30 -7.45
CA LEU A 209 6.34 17.71 -8.57
C LEU A 209 7.00 18.14 -9.89
N VAL A 210 7.79 17.26 -10.51
CA VAL A 210 8.50 17.56 -11.77
C VAL A 210 7.71 17.00 -12.95
N GLY A 211 7.27 17.87 -13.86
CA GLY A 211 6.62 17.48 -15.11
C GLY A 211 5.87 18.63 -15.78
N GLU A 212 5.86 18.67 -17.12
CA GLU A 212 5.11 19.66 -17.93
C GLU A 212 3.62 19.26 -18.14
N GLY A 213 3.15 18.24 -17.43
CA GLY A 213 1.82 17.65 -17.60
C GLY A 213 0.71 18.35 -16.80
N ALA A 214 -0.54 17.96 -17.08
CA ALA A 214 -1.67 18.36 -16.25
C ALA A 214 -1.52 17.80 -14.83
N THR A 215 -1.75 18.66 -13.84
CA THR A 215 -1.70 18.33 -12.42
C THR A 215 -3.10 18.29 -11.81
N THR A 216 -3.26 17.55 -10.72
CA THR A 216 -4.47 17.56 -9.90
C THR A 216 -4.10 17.64 -8.41
N SER A 217 -5.12 17.65 -7.56
CA SER A 217 -5.01 17.52 -6.12
C SER A 217 -5.33 16.07 -5.70
N LEU A 218 -4.52 15.55 -4.79
CA LEU A 218 -4.71 14.25 -4.14
C LEU A 218 -5.05 14.48 -2.67
N TRP A 219 -6.07 13.79 -2.17
CA TRP A 219 -6.43 13.83 -0.75
C TRP A 219 -6.25 12.46 -0.12
N LEU A 220 -5.71 12.49 1.10
CA LEU A 220 -5.55 11.32 1.96
C LEU A 220 -6.64 11.32 3.05
N LEU A 221 -7.58 10.37 3.01
CA LEU A 221 -8.67 10.21 3.98
C LEU A 221 -8.44 9.03 4.94
N ASP A 222 -8.57 9.33 6.24
CA ASP A 222 -8.45 8.36 7.31
C ASP A 222 -9.64 7.37 7.38
N HIS A 223 -9.44 6.13 7.82
CA HIS A 223 -10.54 5.17 8.08
C HIS A 223 -11.60 5.76 9.01
N TYR A 224 -11.17 6.53 10.01
CA TYR A 224 -12.05 7.16 10.98
C TYR A 224 -12.65 8.48 10.50
N TRP A 225 -12.42 8.90 9.25
CA TRP A 225 -13.10 10.05 8.65
C TRP A 225 -14.64 9.84 8.68
N PRO A 226 -15.46 10.84 9.10
CA PRO A 226 -15.13 12.24 9.39
C PRO A 226 -14.80 12.55 10.86
N SER A 227 -14.62 11.53 11.72
CA SER A 227 -14.31 11.75 13.14
C SER A 227 -12.87 12.22 13.39
N GLN A 228 -11.96 12.06 12.42
CA GLN A 228 -10.60 12.60 12.43
C GLN A 228 -10.34 13.42 11.16
N SER A 229 -9.84 14.65 11.30
CA SER A 229 -9.56 15.57 10.19
C SER A 229 -8.09 15.58 9.73
N LYS A 230 -7.27 14.66 10.25
CA LYS A 230 -5.87 14.49 9.86
C LYS A 230 -5.63 13.05 9.46
N VAL A 231 -4.73 12.85 8.50
CA VAL A 231 -4.19 11.52 8.17
C VAL A 231 -3.51 10.97 9.42
N SER A 232 -4.04 9.88 9.98
CA SER A 232 -3.40 9.15 11.07
C SER A 232 -2.72 7.89 10.53
N THR A 233 -2.15 7.08 11.43
CA THR A 233 -1.50 5.80 11.09
C THR A 233 -2.42 4.82 10.34
N MET A 234 -3.75 5.03 10.29
CA MET A 234 -4.74 4.15 9.65
C MET A 234 -5.53 4.86 8.53
N PHE A 235 -4.84 5.30 7.49
CA PHE A 235 -5.47 5.91 6.30
C PHE A 235 -6.03 4.87 5.32
N ASP A 236 -7.26 4.97 4.81
CA ASP A 236 -7.89 3.88 4.03
C ASP A 236 -8.47 4.27 2.66
N VAL A 237 -8.65 5.57 2.36
CA VAL A 237 -9.34 5.99 1.12
C VAL A 237 -8.60 7.13 0.42
N PHE A 238 -8.11 6.85 -0.79
CA PHE A 238 -7.63 7.88 -1.71
C PHE A 238 -8.78 8.34 -2.60
N SER A 239 -8.94 9.65 -2.75
CA SER A 239 -9.76 10.22 -3.83
C SER A 239 -8.86 11.06 -4.71
N VAL A 240 -8.83 10.71 -6.00
CA VAL A 240 -8.24 11.56 -7.02
C VAL A 240 -9.40 12.14 -7.81
N TYR A 241 -9.70 13.42 -7.56
CA TYR A 241 -10.72 14.13 -8.33
C TYR A 241 -10.05 14.71 -9.58
N ALA A 242 -10.61 14.44 -10.75
CA ALA A 242 -10.24 15.08 -12.02
C ALA A 242 -11.52 15.58 -12.69
#